data_AF-A0A972ZZE6-F1
#
_entry.id   AF-A0A972ZZE6-F1
#
_cell.length_a   1.000
_cell.length_b   1.000
_cell.length_c   1.000
_cell.angle_alpha   90.00
_cell.angle_beta   90.00
_cell.angle_gamma   90.00
#
_symmetry.space_group_name_H-M   'P 1'
#
loop_
_entity.id
_entity.type
_entity.pdbx_description
1 polymer ?
#
loop_
_entity_poly.entity_id
_entity_poly.type
_entity_poly.pdbx_seq_one_letter_code
_entity_poly.pdbx_strand_id
1 'polypeptide(L)' 'VQDQPAAMDMKIRSEVEGHTYFHSQFAKCDMVAVRIDDYTYCAIGEVSPDYLQTLLEKLMP' A
#
# COMPACT_ATOMS: atom_id res chain seq x y z
N VAL A 1 3.43 -1.32 18.14
CA VAL A 1 2.54 -2.14 17.31
C VAL A 1 3.29 -2.35 16.00
N GLN A 2 3.55 -3.59 15.59
CA GLN A 2 4.20 -3.84 14.31
C GLN A 2 3.11 -3.69 13.24
N ASP A 3 3.13 -2.56 12.51
CA ASP A 3 2.38 -2.41 11.26
C ASP A 3 3.01 -3.33 10.23
N GLN A 4 2.69 -4.62 10.34
CA GLN A 4 2.90 -5.59 9.28
C GLN A 4 1.53 -6.19 9.01
N PRO A 5 0.91 -5.90 7.86
CA PRO A 5 -0.21 -6.71 7.41
C PRO A 5 0.28 -8.16 7.30
N ALA A 6 -0.24 -9.02 8.16
CA ALA A 6 0.25 -10.39 8.36
C ALA A 6 0.02 -11.34 7.17
N ALA A 7 -0.47 -10.86 6.02
CA ALA A 7 -1.18 -11.69 5.05
C ALA A 7 -0.62 -11.69 3.61
N MET A 8 0.34 -10.85 3.24
CA MET A 8 0.84 -10.85 1.85
C MET A 8 2.33 -10.53 1.86
N ASP A 9 3.11 -11.16 0.98
CA ASP A 9 4.56 -10.96 0.76
C ASP A 9 4.89 -9.49 0.43
N MET A 10 4.73 -8.59 1.40
CA MET A 10 4.93 -7.16 1.29
C MET A 10 6.39 -6.84 1.58
N LYS A 11 7.13 -6.54 0.51
CA LYS A 11 8.60 -6.54 0.51
C LYS A 11 9.23 -5.15 0.62
N ILE A 12 8.49 -4.09 0.29
CA ILE A 12 9.04 -2.73 0.23
C ILE A 12 8.16 -1.79 1.05
N ARG A 13 8.80 -0.93 1.84
CA ARG A 13 8.16 0.08 2.69
C ARG A 13 8.58 1.47 2.22
N SER A 14 7.60 2.35 2.01
CA SER A 14 7.83 3.80 1.88
C SER A 14 7.08 4.50 3.00
N GLU A 15 7.65 5.59 3.51
CA GLU A 15 7.01 6.47 4.47
C GLU A 15 6.71 7.80 3.79
N VAL A 16 5.43 8.18 3.76
CA VAL A 16 4.97 9.47 3.23
C VAL A 16 3.91 10.04 4.16
N GLU A 17 4.10 11.29 4.58
CA GLU A 17 3.18 12.04 5.47
C GLU A 17 2.81 11.29 6.77
N GLY A 18 3.73 10.47 7.30
CA GLY A 18 3.50 9.69 8.52
C GLY A 18 2.74 8.38 8.30
N HIS A 19 2.38 8.05 7.06
CA HIS A 19 1.81 6.76 6.68
C HIS A 19 2.89 5.81 6.16
N THR A 20 2.82 4.56 6.60
CA THR A 20 3.65 3.48 6.04
C THR A 20 2.90 2.77 4.92
N TYR A 21 3.46 2.84 3.72
CA TYR A 21 2.96 2.12 2.55
C TYR A 21 3.74 0.84 2.36
N PHE A 22 3.02 -0.20 1.96
CA PHE A 22 3.54 -1.53 1.70
C PHE A 22 3.35 -1.87 0.24
N HIS A 23 4.42 -2.26 -0.43
CA HIS A 23 4.40 -2.64 -1.83
C HIS A 23 4.59 -4.14 -2.00
N SER A 24 3.79 -4.73 -2.89
CA SER A 24 3.84 -6.15 -3.24
C SER A 24 3.31 -6.36 -4.66
N GLN A 25 3.15 -7.61 -5.05
CA GLN A 25 2.54 -8.00 -6.32
C GLN A 25 1.38 -8.95 -6.08
N PHE A 26 0.28 -8.72 -6.79
CA PHE A 26 -0.90 -9.59 -6.78
C PHE A 26 -1.30 -9.93 -8.21
N ALA A 27 -1.37 -11.22 -8.54
CA ALA A 27 -1.77 -11.69 -9.87
C ALA A 27 -0.99 -11.04 -11.05
N LYS A 28 0.31 -10.80 -10.87
CA LYS A 28 1.22 -10.10 -11.81
C LYS A 28 1.01 -8.58 -11.93
N CYS A 29 0.11 -8.00 -11.14
CA CYS A 29 -0.05 -6.55 -11.00
C CYS A 29 0.73 -6.03 -9.79
N ASP A 30 1.10 -4.76 -9.84
CA ASP A 30 1.63 -4.07 -8.67
C ASP A 30 0.49 -3.77 -7.69
N MET A 31 0.81 -3.84 -6.40
CA MET A 31 -0.11 -3.54 -5.31
C MET A 31 0.57 -2.64 -4.29
N VAL A 32 -0.13 -1.58 -3.90
CA VAL A 32 0.23 -0.73 -2.76
C VAL A 32 -0.87 -0.82 -1.71
N ALA A 33 -0.49 -0.97 -0.46
CA ALA A 33 -1.39 -0.97 0.67
C ALA A 33 -0.92 -0.03 1.77
N VAL A 34 -1.87 0.52 2.53
CA VAL A 34 -1.61 1.41 3.67
C VAL A 34 -2.64 1.13 4.74
N ARG A 35 -2.20 1.14 6.00
CA ARG A 35 -3.08 0.97 7.16
C ARG A 35 -3.36 2.33 7.77
N ILE A 36 -4.65 2.63 7.92
CA ILE A 36 -5.15 3.81 8.64
C ILE A 36 -6.14 3.29 9.68
N ASP A 37 -5.86 3.55 10.95
CA ASP A 37 -6.58 2.98 12.09
C ASP A 37 -6.69 1.44 12.00
N ASP A 38 -7.92 0.93 11.92
CA ASP A 38 -8.25 -0.49 11.82
C ASP A 38 -8.50 -0.95 10.38
N TYR A 39 -8.35 -0.07 9.39
CA TYR A 39 -8.61 -0.37 7.99
C TYR A 39 -7.32 -0.46 7.18
N THR A 40 -7.31 -1.40 6.23
CA THR A 40 -6.27 -1.50 5.21
C THR A 40 -6.84 -1.07 3.87
N TYR A 41 -6.31 0.02 3.31
CA TYR A 41 -6.63 0.50 1.98
C TYR A 41 -5.62 -0.10 1.01
N CYS A 42 -6.09 -0.54 -0.17
CA CYS A 42 -5.22 -1.12 -1.18
C CYS A 42 -5.59 -0.62 -2.58
N ALA A 43 -4.57 -0.42 -3.40
CA ALA A 43 -4.68 -0.15 -4.82
C ALA A 43 -3.86 -1.18 -5.59
N ILE A 44 -4.45 -1.76 -6.63
CA ILE A 44 -3.87 -2.85 -7.44
C ILE A 44 -4.04 -2.47 -8.90
N GLY A 45 -2.97 -2.60 -9.71
CA GLY A 45 -3.06 -2.33 -11.15
C GLY A 45 -1.79 -2.64 -11.93
N GLU A 46 -1.92 -2.65 -13.25
CA GLU A 46 -0.79 -2.75 -14.20
C GLU A 46 -0.14 -1.37 -14.44
N VAL A 47 0.14 -0.66 -13.35
CA VAL A 47 0.73 0.68 -13.34
C VAL A 47 1.78 0.75 -12.23
N SER A 48 2.65 1.76 -12.27
CA SER A 48 3.74 1.85 -11.29
C SER A 48 3.22 1.93 -9.85
N PRO A 49 3.96 1.37 -8.87
CA PRO A 49 3.63 1.49 -7.46
C PRO A 49 3.51 2.95 -7.00
N ASP A 50 4.37 3.84 -7.51
CA ASP A 50 4.30 5.28 -7.20
C ASP A 50 2.95 5.90 -7.61
N TYR A 51 2.41 5.51 -8.78
CA TYR A 51 1.10 5.98 -9.21
C TYR A 51 -0.02 5.46 -8.30
N LEU A 52 0.04 4.16 -7.93
CA LEU A 52 -0.92 3.54 -7.01
C LEU A 52 -0.87 4.19 -5.63
N GLN A 53 0.32 4.56 -5.16
CA GLN A 53 0.51 5.30 -3.92
C GLN A 53 -0.14 6.69 -3.99
N THR A 54 0.17 7.48 -5.03
CA THR A 54 -0.45 8.79 -5.25
C THR A 54 -1.98 8.70 -5.40
N LEU A 55 -2.48 7.61 -5.98
CA LEU A 55 -3.91 7.36 -6.07
C LEU A 55 -4.52 7.15 -4.69
N LEU A 56 -3.88 6.33 -3.84
CA LEU A 56 -4.33 6.13 -2.45
C LEU A 56 -4.30 7.44 -1.67
N GLU A 57 -3.22 8.22 -1.74
CA GLU A 57 -3.10 9.54 -1.11
C GLU A 57 -4.27 10.48 -1.44
N LYS A 58 -4.82 10.40 -2.65
CA LYS A 58 -5.96 11.23 -3.08
C LYS A 58 -7.32 10.70 -2.66
N LEU A 59 -7.43 9.41 -2.38
CA LEU A 59 -8.70 8.73 -2.09
C LEU A 59 -8.89 8.46 -0.59
N MET A 60 -7.81 8.52 0.18
CA MET A 60 -7.87 8.35 1.63
C MET A 60 -8.58 9.53 2.30
N PRO A 61 -9.32 9.26 3.39
CA PRO A 61 -10.07 10.28 4.13
C PRO A 61 -9.17 11.30 4.84
#